data_AF-A0AAJ6F490-F1
#
_entry.id   AF-A0AAJ6F490-F1
#
_cell.length_a   1.000
_cell.length_b   1.000
_cell.length_c   1.000
_cell.angle_alpha   90.00
_cell.angle_beta   90.00
_cell.angle_gamma   90.00
#
_symmetry.space_group_name_H-M   'P 1'
#
loop_
_entity.id
_entity.type
_entity.pdbx_description
1 polymer ?
#
loop_
_entity_poly.entity_id
_entity_poly.type
_entity_poly.pdbx_seq_one_letter_code
_entity_poly.pdbx_strand_id
1 'polypeptide(L)' 'MATVRPPPIEKLHGIVESVDEGNDTIRIRLSPDKTEPFQVQDGLLFNAVRFGDLVEISVQDISGAPTIVGLSKE' A
#
# COMPACT_ATOMS: atom_id res chain seq x y z
N MET A 1 1.41 -21.22 25.31
CA MET A 1 1.08 -21.07 23.89
C MET A 1 1.01 -19.59 23.59
N ALA A 2 1.98 -19.03 22.86
CA ALA A 2 1.91 -17.62 22.45
C ALA A 2 0.97 -17.54 21.25
N THR A 3 -0.20 -16.93 21.45
CA THR A 3 -1.09 -16.58 20.33
C THR A 3 -0.38 -15.52 19.52
N VAL A 4 0.28 -15.92 18.44
CA VAL A 4 0.85 -14.98 17.46
C VAL A 4 -0.36 -14.32 16.80
N ARG A 5 -0.77 -13.16 17.29
CA ARG A 5 -1.80 -12.37 16.63
C ARG A 5 -1.24 -11.99 15.26
N PRO A 6 -1.99 -12.17 14.16
CA PRO A 6 -1.54 -11.66 12.88
C PRO A 6 -1.29 -10.15 13.02
N PRO A 7 -0.25 -9.61 12.34
CA PRO A 7 0.01 -8.18 12.40
C PRO A 7 -1.25 -7.42 11.97
N PRO A 8 -1.59 -6.32 12.67
CA PRO A 8 -2.80 -5.56 12.37
C PRO A 8 -2.75 -5.09 10.92
N ILE A 9 -3.87 -5.26 10.22
CA ILE A 9 -4.06 -4.67 8.89
C ILE A 9 -4.59 -3.26 9.11
N GLU A 10 -3.84 -2.27 8.64
CA GLU A 10 -4.21 -0.87 8.67
C GLU A 10 -4.81 -0.47 7.33
N LYS A 11 -5.95 0.21 7.34
CA LYS A 11 -6.55 0.76 6.12
C LYS A 11 -6.18 2.23 5.99
N LEU A 12 -5.56 2.59 4.86
CA LEU A 12 -5.16 3.95 4.55
C LEU A 12 -5.85 4.42 3.28
N HIS A 13 -6.18 5.70 3.23
CA HIS A 13 -6.72 6.36 2.06
C HIS A 13 -5.70 7.36 1.54
N GLY A 14 -5.54 7.41 0.22
CA GLY A 14 -4.60 8.34 -0.38
C GLY A 14 -4.68 8.38 -1.89
N ILE A 15 -3.86 9.25 -2.47
CA ILE A 15 -3.77 9.44 -3.91
C ILE A 15 -2.47 8.80 -4.39
N VAL A 16 -2.53 8.02 -5.46
CA VAL A 16 -1.33 7.43 -6.07
C VAL A 16 -0.48 8.53 -6.69
N GLU A 17 0.75 8.68 -6.20
CA GLU A 17 1.72 9.67 -6.71
C GLU A 17 2.71 9.06 -7.70
N SER A 18 3.06 7.77 -7.54
CA SER A 18 3.81 7.05 -8.56
C SER A 18 3.70 5.55 -8.37
N VAL A 19 3.86 4.80 -9.46
CA VAL A 19 3.92 3.34 -9.45
C VAL A 19 5.27 2.92 -10.03
N ASP A 20 6.01 2.10 -9.29
CA ASP A 20 7.28 1.52 -9.70
C ASP A 20 7.15 -0.01 -9.70
N GLU A 21 6.75 -0.56 -10.85
CA GLU A 21 6.58 -1.99 -11.05
C GLU A 21 7.93 -2.74 -11.04
N GLY A 22 9.04 -2.06 -11.30
CA GLY A 22 10.36 -2.68 -11.29
C GLY A 22 10.89 -2.94 -9.88
N ASN A 23 10.43 -2.15 -8.90
CA ASN A 23 10.80 -2.26 -7.48
C ASN A 23 9.63 -2.68 -6.58
N ASP A 24 8.54 -3.17 -7.19
CA ASP A 24 7.31 -3.57 -6.51
C ASP A 24 6.78 -2.54 -5.50
N THR A 25 6.82 -1.25 -5.83
CA THR A 25 6.55 -0.16 -4.89
C THR A 25 5.55 0.85 -5.45
N ILE A 26 4.58 1.27 -4.63
CA ILE A 26 3.65 2.38 -4.94
C ILE A 26 3.90 3.51 -3.95
N ARG A 27 4.06 4.73 -4.46
CA ARG A 27 4.07 5.94 -3.62
C ARG A 27 2.66 6.48 -3.52
N ILE A 28 2.18 6.59 -2.28
CA ILE A 28 0.84 7.07 -2.00
C ILE A 28 0.95 8.32 -1.13
N ARG A 29 0.29 9.38 -1.61
CA ARG A 29 0.13 10.64 -0.90
C ARG A 29 -1.05 10.49 0.05
N LEU A 30 -0.74 10.29 1.33
CA LEU A 30 -1.73 10.17 2.41
C LEU A 30 -2.24 11.55 2.86
N SER A 31 -1.43 12.59 2.68
CA SER A 31 -1.78 13.98 3.02
C SER A 31 -0.99 14.94 2.14
N PRO A 32 -1.37 16.23 2.06
CA PRO A 32 -0.67 17.21 1.22
C PRO A 32 0.85 17.23 1.42
N ASP A 33 1.32 17.01 2.66
CA ASP A 33 2.74 17.05 3.02
C ASP A 33 3.35 15.67 3.29
N LYS A 34 2.58 14.59 3.06
CA LYS A 34 2.97 13.22 3.43
C LYS A 34 2.75 12.25 2.26
N THR A 35 3.86 11.86 1.64
CA THR A 35 3.92 10.74 0.70
C THR A 35 4.77 9.64 1.30
N GLU A 36 4.24 8.42 1.30
CA GLU A 36 4.98 7.24 1.74
C GLU A 36 5.07 6.20 0.62
N PRO A 37 6.22 5.52 0.49
CA PRO A 37 6.36 4.35 -0.35
C PRO A 37 5.82 3.11 0.38
N PHE A 38 5.05 2.30 -0.34
CA PHE A 38 4.55 1.03 0.15
C PHE A 38 4.98 -0.09 -0.79
N GLN A 39 5.47 -1.19 -0.22
CA GLN A 39 5.74 -2.40 -0.99
C GLN A 39 4.42 -3.05 -1.38
N VAL A 40 4.40 -3.79 -2.47
CA VAL A 40 3.20 -4.51 -2.91
C VAL A 40 3.52 -5.98 -2.98
N GLN A 41 2.68 -6.80 -2.35
CA GLN A 41 2.87 -8.24 -2.36
C GLN A 41 2.41 -8.88 -3.68
N ASP A 42 1.40 -8.30 -4.33
CA ASP A 42 0.82 -8.79 -5.57
C ASP A 42 1.03 -7.77 -6.69
N GLY A 43 1.90 -8.11 -7.63
CA GLY A 43 2.22 -7.25 -8.78
C GLY A 43 1.01 -6.97 -9.70
N LEU A 44 -0.09 -7.71 -9.56
CA LEU A 44 -1.33 -7.39 -10.26
C LEU A 44 -1.96 -6.08 -9.77
N LEU A 45 -1.69 -5.65 -8.53
CA LEU A 45 -2.25 -4.42 -7.97
C LEU A 45 -1.74 -3.17 -8.71
N PHE A 46 -0.56 -3.20 -9.33
CA PHE A 46 -0.04 -2.11 -10.15
C PHE A 46 -0.89 -1.81 -11.38
N ASN A 47 -1.53 -2.84 -11.95
CA ASN A 47 -2.40 -2.67 -13.11
C ASN A 47 -3.74 -2.03 -12.76
N ALA A 48 -4.14 -2.12 -11.48
CA ALA A 48 -5.37 -1.54 -11.01
C ALA A 48 -5.28 -0.02 -10.85
N VAL A 49 -4.08 0.57 -10.72
CA VAL A 49 -3.89 1.97 -10.35
C VAL A 49 -2.92 2.74 -11.25
N ARG A 50 -3.11 4.06 -11.29
CA ARG A 50 -2.35 5.04 -12.04
C ARG A 50 -2.19 6.30 -11.20
N PHE A 51 -1.24 7.14 -11.60
CA PHE A 51 -1.06 8.46 -11.00
C PHE A 51 -2.37 9.24 -10.93
N GLY A 52 -2.66 9.80 -9.75
CA GLY A 52 -3.85 10.61 -9.49
C GLY A 52 -5.08 9.80 -9.03
N ASP A 53 -5.02 8.46 -9.04
CA ASP A 53 -6.12 7.63 -8.55
C ASP A 53 -6.26 7.74 -7.03
N LEU A 54 -7.49 7.97 -6.56
CA LEU A 54 -7.86 7.85 -5.15
C LEU A 54 -8.06 6.37 -4.81
N VAL A 55 -7.37 5.90 -3.78
CA VAL A 55 -7.34 4.47 -3.42
C VAL A 55 -7.46 4.28 -1.92
N GLU A 56 -8.15 3.21 -1.54
CA GLU A 56 -8.04 2.58 -0.23
C GLU A 56 -7.03 1.43 -0.33
N ILE A 57 -6.01 1.45 0.53
CA ILE A 57 -5.02 0.39 0.66
C ILE A 57 -5.14 -0.27 2.04
N SER A 58 -4.96 -1.58 2.06
CA SER A 58 -4.78 -2.37 3.27
C SER A 58 -3.29 -2.67 3.41
N VAL A 59 -2.67 -2.12 4.45
CA VAL A 59 -1.24 -2.22 4.74
C VAL A 59 -1.04 -3.15 5.92
N GLN A 60 -0.03 -4.01 5.82
CA GLN A 60 0.42 -4.86 6.90
C GLN A 60 1.93 -4.69 7.06
N ASP A 61 2.40 -4.63 8.31
CA ASP A 61 3.82 -4.74 8.59
C ASP A 61 4.28 -6.18 8.36
N ILE A 62 5.10 -6.38 7.35
CA ILE A 62 5.72 -7.66 7.04
C ILE A 62 7.22 -7.48 7.22
N SER A 63 7.78 -8.13 8.24
CA SER A 63 9.22 -8.05 8.56
C SER A 63 9.72 -6.61 8.79
N GLY A 64 8.90 -5.71 9.32
CA GLY A 64 9.25 -4.30 9.54
C GLY A 64 9.09 -3.38 8.33
N ALA A 65 8.48 -3.87 7.25
CA ALA A 65 8.21 -3.10 6.04
C ALA A 65 6.69 -2.97 5.79
N PRO A 66 6.18 -1.74 5.56
CA PRO A 66 4.77 -1.52 5.26
C PRO A 66 4.44 -2.05 3.86
N THR A 67 3.65 -3.11 3.82
CA THR A 67 3.31 -3.84 2.59
C THR A 67 1.81 -3.78 2.33
N ILE A 68 1.43 -3.41 1.11
CA ILE A 68 0.06 -3.45 0.60
C ILE A 68 -0.31 -4.91 0.37
N VAL A 69 -1.28 -5.38 1.15
CA VAL A 69 -1.90 -6.70 1.05
C VAL A 69 -3.29 -6.64 0.39
N GLY A 70 -3.82 -5.45 0.17
CA GLY A 70 -5.05 -5.23 -0.57
C GLY A 70 -5.15 -3.78 -1.06
N LEU A 71 -5.73 -3.59 -2.23
CA LEU A 71 -5.94 -2.27 -2.81
C LEU A 71 -7.31 -2.23 -3.50
N SER A 72 -8.03 -1.14 -3.31
CA SER A 72 -9.30 -0.85 -3.97
C SER A 72 -9.34 0.62 -4.39
N LYS A 73 -9.85 0.87 -5.59
CA LYS A 73 -10.19 2.23 -6.04
C LYS A 73 -11.53 2.66 -5.43
N GLU A 74 -11.62 3.94 -5.10
CA GLU A 74 -12.89 4.58 -4.72
C GLU A 74 -13.67 5.08 -5.95
#